data_AF-A0A378TCQ0-F1
#
_entry.id   AF-A0A378TCQ0-F1
#
_cell.length_a   1.000
_cell.length_b   1.000
_cell.length_c   1.000
_cell.angle_alpha   90.00
_cell.angle_beta   90.00
_cell.angle_gamma   90.00
#
_symmetry.space_group_name_H-M   'P 1'
#
loop_
_entity.id
_entity.type
_entity.pdbx_description
1 polymer ?
#
loop_
_entity_poly.entity_id
_entity_poly.type
_entity_poly.pdbx_seq_one_letter_code
_entity_poly.pdbx_strand_id
1 'polypeptide(L)'
;MNRFLSAIVSWLRAGYPEGVPATDYQPLFALLSGRLSHDEVKQVARELLNRPDIDDADIGAEIIRRTDELPSPGDIERVRERLAAKGWPLDDPRDLP
;
A
#
# COMPACT_ATOMS: atom_id res chain seq x y z
N MET A 1 5.62 2.12 -14.79
CA MET A 1 4.60 2.56 -13.83
C MET A 1 3.33 2.94 -14.58
N ASN A 2 2.20 2.32 -14.25
CA ASN A 2 0.90 2.66 -14.85
C ASN A 2 0.26 3.85 -14.12
N ARG A 3 -0.59 4.67 -14.76
CA ARG A 3 -1.17 5.89 -14.13
C ARG A 3 -1.90 5.59 -12.82
N PHE A 4 -2.54 4.41 -12.75
CA PHE A 4 -3.17 3.88 -11.55
C PHE A 4 -2.19 3.72 -10.37
N LEU A 5 -1.05 3.06 -10.59
CA LEU A 5 -0.04 2.87 -9.54
C LEU A 5 0.56 4.21 -9.08
N SER A 6 0.81 5.14 -10.01
CA SER A 6 1.25 6.49 -9.67
C SER A 6 0.23 7.25 -8.81
N ALA A 7 -1.07 7.07 -9.08
CA ALA A 7 -2.14 7.66 -8.27
C ALA A 7 -2.17 7.05 -6.86
N ILE A 8 -2.02 5.72 -6.74
CA ILE A 8 -1.94 5.02 -5.45
C ILE A 8 -0.73 5.48 -4.64
N VAL A 9 0.46 5.59 -5.26
CA VAL A 9 1.67 6.09 -4.58
C VAL A 9 1.46 7.52 -4.08
N SER A 10 0.91 8.39 -4.92
CA SER A 10 0.65 9.79 -4.54
C SER A 10 -0.35 9.89 -3.40
N TRP A 11 -1.38 9.04 -3.43
CA TRP A 11 -2.37 8.94 -2.37
C TRP A 11 -1.81 8.40 -1.06
N LEU A 12 -1.00 7.34 -1.10
CA LEU A 12 -0.31 6.80 0.07
C LEU A 12 0.64 7.84 0.68
N ARG A 13 1.41 8.57 -0.14
CA ARG A 13 2.25 9.68 0.31
C ARG A 13 1.42 10.81 0.93
N ALA A 14 0.22 11.08 0.42
CA ALA A 14 -0.67 12.08 1.02
C ALA A 14 -1.25 11.64 2.38
N GLY A 15 -1.45 10.34 2.60
CA GLY A 15 -1.84 9.76 3.90
C GLY A 15 -0.69 9.64 4.89
N TYR A 16 0.53 9.43 4.38
CA TYR A 16 1.77 9.24 5.14
C TYR A 16 2.88 10.18 4.64
N PRO A 17 2.75 11.50 4.87
CA PRO A 17 3.73 12.47 4.41
C PRO A 17 5.10 12.28 5.06
N GLU A 18 5.12 11.82 6.31
CA GLU A 18 6.33 11.53 7.10
C GLU A 18 6.88 10.11 6.86
N GLY A 19 6.23 9.32 6.01
CA GLY A 19 6.49 7.89 5.83
C GLY A 19 5.52 6.99 6.60
N VAL A 20 5.43 5.73 6.15
CA VAL A 20 4.55 4.71 6.75
C VAL A 20 5.22 4.12 7.98
N PRO A 21 4.57 4.13 9.16
CA PRO A 21 5.13 3.51 10.35
C PRO A 21 5.08 1.98 10.26
N ALA A 22 5.96 1.32 11.01
CA ALA A 22 6.09 -0.14 11.02
C ALA A 22 4.76 -0.89 11.31
N THR A 23 3.91 -0.28 12.13
CA THR A 23 2.59 -0.79 12.53
C THR A 23 1.56 -0.75 11.41
N ASP A 24 1.73 0.18 10.46
CA ASP A 24 0.74 0.42 9.42
C ASP A 24 1.11 -0.31 8.12
N TYR A 25 2.35 -0.81 7.97
CA TYR A 25 2.74 -1.60 6.78
C TYR A 25 1.85 -2.83 6.58
N GLN A 26 1.63 -3.62 7.63
CA GLN A 26 0.85 -4.85 7.54
C GLN A 26 -0.62 -4.62 7.10
N PRO A 27 -1.42 -3.76 7.76
CA PRO A 27 -2.78 -3.44 7.31
C PRO A 27 -2.80 -2.76 5.94
N LEU A 28 -1.80 -1.96 5.60
CA LEU A 28 -1.68 -1.29 4.30
C LEU A 28 -1.42 -2.29 3.17
N PHE A 29 -0.53 -3.26 3.38
CA PHE A 29 -0.30 -4.33 2.41
C PHE A 29 -1.51 -5.24 2.25
N ALA A 30 -2.21 -5.58 3.34
CA ALA A 30 -3.45 -6.35 3.27
C ALA A 30 -4.55 -5.65 2.48
N LEU A 31 -4.66 -4.31 2.60
CA LEU A 31 -5.56 -3.50 1.78
C LEU A 31 -5.18 -3.53 0.29
N LEU A 32 -3.88 -3.39 0.00
CA LEU A 32 -3.39 -3.37 -1.37
C LEU A 32 -3.52 -4.74 -2.05
N SER A 33 -3.22 -5.85 -1.34
CA SER A 33 -3.31 -7.21 -1.88
C SER A 33 -4.73 -7.64 -2.26
N GLY A 34 -5.76 -6.95 -1.79
CA GLY A 34 -7.16 -7.19 -2.17
C GLY A 34 -7.52 -6.67 -3.57
N ARG A 35 -6.72 -5.76 -4.14
CA ARG A 35 -7.00 -5.10 -5.44
C ARG A 35 -5.81 -5.13 -6.41
N LEU A 36 -4.59 -5.28 -5.90
CA LEU A 36 -3.35 -5.29 -6.66
C LEU A 36 -2.68 -6.67 -6.59
N SER A 37 -1.97 -7.01 -7.67
CA SER A 37 -1.12 -8.19 -7.70
C SER A 37 0.13 -7.98 -6.83
N HIS A 38 0.73 -9.07 -6.34
CA HIS A 38 1.97 -8.99 -5.54
C HIS A 38 3.07 -8.13 -6.19
N ASP A 39 3.25 -8.21 -7.51
CA ASP A 39 4.21 -7.39 -8.26
C ASP A 39 3.89 -5.89 -8.24
N GLU A 40 2.60 -5.54 -8.29
CA GLU A 40 2.14 -4.16 -8.24
C GLU A 40 2.29 -3.58 -6.83
N VAL A 41 2.01 -4.39 -5.80
CA VAL A 41 2.23 -4.00 -4.40
C VAL A 41 3.72 -3.70 -4.16
N LYS A 42 4.63 -4.53 -4.70
CA LYS A 42 6.09 -4.28 -4.63
C LYS A 42 6.48 -2.97 -5.30
N GLN A 43 5.97 -2.70 -6.52
CA GLN A 43 6.23 -1.45 -7.21
C GLN A 43 5.77 -0.23 -6.40
N VAL A 44 4.56 -0.28 -5.84
CA VAL A 44 4.03 0.81 -5.00
C VAL A 44 4.88 1.01 -3.75
N ALA A 45 5.29 -0.07 -3.08
CA ALA A 45 6.13 -0.01 -1.89
C ALA A 45 7.50 0.62 -2.18
N ARG A 46 8.13 0.24 -3.29
CA ARG A 46 9.42 0.78 -3.73
C ARG A 46 9.36 2.29 -3.95
N GLU A 47 8.33 2.75 -4.66
CA GLU A 47 8.10 4.18 -4.88
C GLU A 47 7.75 4.92 -3.59
N LEU A 48 6.99 4.29 -2.69
CA LEU A 48 6.60 4.89 -1.41
C LEU A 48 7.80 5.10 -0.49
N LEU A 49 8.69 4.12 -0.42
CA LEU A 49 9.89 4.16 0.40
C LEU A 49 10.94 5.14 -0.15
N ASN A 50 10.88 5.44 -1.47
CA ASN A 50 11.86 6.28 -2.17
C ASN A 50 13.31 5.89 -1.85
N ARG A 51 13.53 4.62 -1.49
CA ARG A 51 14.83 4.05 -1.14
C ARG A 51 15.24 3.11 -2.26
N PRO A 52 16.35 3.38 -2.95
CA PRO A 52 16.86 2.47 -3.97
C PRO A 52 17.43 1.17 -3.36
N ASP A 53 17.69 1.14 -2.05
CA ASP A 53 18.42 0.07 -1.35
C ASP A 53 17.54 -0.99 -0.67
N ILE A 54 16.21 -0.90 -0.76
CA ILE A 54 15.34 -1.97 -0.25
C ILE A 54 15.04 -2.93 -1.40
N ASP A 55 15.46 -4.17 -1.26
CA ASP A 55 15.24 -5.21 -2.26
C ASP A 55 13.77 -5.62 -2.33
N ASP A 56 13.27 -5.82 -3.56
CA ASP A 56 11.90 -6.29 -3.84
C ASP A 56 11.63 -7.67 -3.20
N ALA A 57 12.70 -8.41 -2.91
CA ALA A 57 12.69 -9.67 -2.18
C ALA A 57 12.42 -9.50 -0.69
N ASP A 58 12.99 -8.48 -0.02
CA ASP A 58 12.73 -8.18 1.39
C ASP A 58 11.30 -7.69 1.59
N ILE A 59 10.82 -6.78 0.73
CA ILE A 59 9.42 -6.31 0.78
C ILE A 59 8.47 -7.47 0.47
N GLY A 60 8.75 -8.26 -0.56
CA GLY A 60 7.92 -9.40 -0.94
C GLY A 60 7.88 -10.50 0.11
N ALA A 61 9.03 -10.84 0.71
CA ALA A 61 9.11 -11.82 1.80
C ALA A 61 8.39 -11.30 3.04
N GLU A 62 8.47 -10.00 3.33
CA GLU A 62 7.78 -9.39 4.46
C GLU A 62 6.27 -9.27 4.22
N ILE A 63 5.82 -9.00 3.00
CA ILE A 63 4.40 -9.09 2.62
C ILE A 63 3.91 -10.52 2.79
N ILE A 64 4.62 -11.52 2.25
CA ILE A 64 4.21 -12.93 2.33
C ILE A 64 4.21 -13.41 3.79
N ARG A 65 5.25 -13.10 4.57
CA ARG A 65 5.30 -13.41 6.02
C ARG A 65 4.19 -12.73 6.79
N ARG A 66 3.93 -11.45 6.53
CA ARG A 66 2.94 -10.68 7.28
C ARG A 66 1.52 -10.82 6.79
N THR A 67 1.29 -11.42 5.62
CA THR A 67 -0.05 -11.85 5.18
C THR A 67 -0.44 -13.18 5.85
N ASP A 68 0.54 -13.98 6.29
CA ASP A 68 0.33 -15.22 7.04
C ASP A 68 -0.23 -14.94 8.46
N GLU A 69 0.12 -13.78 9.05
CA GLU A 69 -0.55 -13.21 10.22
C GLU A 69 -1.60 -12.18 9.77
N LEU A 70 -2.88 -12.59 9.70
CA LEU A 70 -4.00 -11.69 9.39
C LEU A 70 -3.92 -10.42 10.29
N PRO A 71 -3.74 -9.20 9.72
CA PRO A 71 -3.80 -7.99 10.51
C PRO A 71 -5.15 -7.91 11.21
N SER A 72 -5.16 -7.34 12.42
CA SER A 72 -6.43 -7.15 13.12
C SER A 72 -7.33 -6.25 12.27
N PRO A 73 -8.62 -6.58 12.13
CA PRO A 73 -9.54 -5.79 11.31
C PRO A 73 -9.61 -4.31 11.75
N GLY A 74 -9.34 -4.02 13.03
CA GLY A 74 -9.23 -2.64 13.52
C GLY A 74 -7.98 -1.88 13.02
N ASP A 75 -6.85 -2.56 12.77
CA ASP A 75 -5.67 -1.93 12.16
C ASP A 75 -5.93 -1.63 10.68
N ILE A 76 -6.59 -2.56 9.99
CA ILE A 76 -7.02 -2.38 8.59
C ILE A 76 -7.95 -1.18 8.48
N GLU A 77 -8.99 -1.12 9.30
CA GLU A 77 -9.97 -0.03 9.26
C GLU A 77 -9.33 1.32 9.62
N ARG A 78 -8.42 1.37 10.60
CA ARG A 78 -7.71 2.62 10.95
C ARG A 78 -6.90 3.16 9.77
N VAL A 79 -6.12 2.30 9.11
CA VAL A 79 -5.35 2.69 7.93
C VAL A 79 -6.28 3.08 6.79
N ARG A 80 -7.37 2.34 6.62
CA ARG A 80 -8.41 2.65 5.63
C ARG A 80 -9.01 4.03 5.87
N GLU A 81 -9.47 4.36 7.07
CA GLU A 81 -10.09 5.64 7.42
C GLU A 81 -9.11 6.80 7.20
N ARG A 82 -7.86 6.64 7.65
CA ARG A 82 -6.80 7.63 7.45
C ARG A 82 -6.58 7.93 5.98
N LEU A 83 -6.57 6.89 5.16
CA LEU A 83 -6.36 7.01 3.72
C LEU A 83 -7.65 7.47 2.99
N ALA A 84 -8.83 7.06 3.44
CA ALA A 84 -10.13 7.47 2.90
C ALA A 84 -10.36 8.97 3.07
N ALA A 85 -9.80 9.59 4.12
CA ALA A 85 -9.78 11.05 4.29
C ALA A 85 -9.07 11.80 3.14
N LYS A 86 -8.29 11.11 2.29
CA LYS A 86 -7.62 11.66 1.10
C LYS A 86 -8.32 11.30 -0.21
N GLY A 87 -9.48 10.63 -0.16
CA GLY A 87 -10.17 10.06 -1.32
C GLY A 87 -9.64 8.67 -1.67
N TRP A 88 -10.49 7.73 -2.06
CA TRP A 88 -10.11 6.33 -2.23
C TRP A 88 -9.85 5.99 -3.71
N PRO A 89 -8.58 5.92 -4.18
CA PRO A 89 -8.27 5.60 -5.58
C PRO A 89 -8.51 4.12 -5.91
N LEU A 90 -8.69 3.29 -4.89
CA LEU A 90 -8.85 1.84 -5.04
C LEU A 90 -10.30 1.44 -5.36
N ASP A 91 -11.31 2.29 -5.14
CA ASP A 91 -12.71 1.99 -5.51
C ASP A 91 -12.97 2.14 -6.99
N ASP A 92 -12.08 2.84 -7.70
CA ASP A 92 -12.19 3.07 -9.13
C ASP A 92 -11.04 2.44 -9.93
N PRO A 93 -11.01 1.11 -10.07
CA PRO A 93 -9.98 0.46 -10.89
C PRO A 93 -10.25 0.57 -12.41
N ARG A 94 -11.34 1.19 -12.88
CA ARG A 94 -11.71 1.19 -14.32
C ARG A 94 -12.38 2.45 -14.89
N ASP A 95 -12.69 3.49 -14.12
CA ASP A 95 -13.35 4.72 -14.61
C ASP A 95 -12.43 5.96 -14.47
N LEU A 96 -11.21 5.88 -15.00
CA LEU A 96 -10.49 7.10 -15.38
C LEU A 96 -10.73 7.32 -16.88
N PRO A 97 -11.32 8.47 -17.29
CA PRO A 97 -11.61 8.77 -18.69
C PRO A 97 -10.34 8.88 -19.57
#